data_AF-A0A8K0U9M7-F1
#
_entry.id   AF-A0A8K0U9M7-F1
#
_cell.length_a   1.000
_cell.length_b   1.000
_cell.length_c   1.000
_cell.angle_alpha   90.00
_cell.angle_beta   90.00
_cell.angle_gamma   90.00
#
_symmetry.space_group_name_H-M   'P 1'
#
loop_
_entity.id
_entity.type
_entity.pdbx_description
1 polymer ?
#
loop_
_entity_poly.entity_id
_entity_poly.type
_entity_poly.pdbx_seq_one_letter_code
_entity_poly.pdbx_strand_id
1 'polypeptide(L)'
;MKYNVILIGECGAGKSSLVQSMTGTKVRAHNDATAGTVKVKDYSTTIQGKQFKIWDTPGLSGGNQGTSTQAEANVKELISKLRRSEGVHLLVFCTLGGRATRVLENFYSTFFQRVCGTTVPAVLVVTHLDDRRDREGWWDRNAAAFERMNMTFRGHACVSDKLKASPKERKGGISCIIS
;
A
#
# COMPACT_ATOMS: atom_id res chain seq x y z
N MET A 1 6.59 19.97 -8.63
CA MET A 1 5.82 18.78 -9.05
C MET A 1 5.46 17.96 -7.82
N LYS A 2 4.25 17.41 -7.74
CA LYS A 2 3.81 16.53 -6.65
C LYS A 2 3.66 15.10 -7.18
N TYR A 3 4.21 14.13 -6.47
CA TYR A 3 4.12 12.72 -6.85
C TYR A 3 2.91 12.06 -6.17
N ASN A 4 1.95 11.61 -6.98
CA ASN A 4 0.77 10.87 -6.52
C ASN A 4 1.10 9.38 -6.32
N VAL A 5 0.99 8.92 -5.09
CA VAL A 5 1.23 7.53 -4.65
C VAL A 5 -0.08 6.94 -4.15
N ILE A 6 -0.50 5.81 -4.69
CA ILE A 6 -1.78 5.18 -4.31
C ILE A 6 -1.49 3.87 -3.58
N LEU A 7 -2.04 3.72 -2.38
CA LEU A 7 -1.94 2.49 -1.59
C LEU A 7 -3.12 1.58 -1.93
N ILE A 8 -2.88 0.31 -2.18
CA ILE A 8 -3.89 -0.69 -2.54
C ILE A 8 -3.67 -1.92 -1.68
N GLY A 9 -4.73 -2.52 -1.17
CA GLY A 9 -4.61 -3.75 -0.38
C GLY A 9 -5.86 -4.05 0.43
N GLU A 10 -5.87 -5.25 1.01
CA GLU A 10 -6.99 -5.75 1.80
C GLU A 10 -7.29 -4.87 3.03
N CYS A 11 -8.49 -5.03 3.59
CA CYS A 11 -8.78 -4.49 4.92
C CYS A 11 -7.76 -5.05 5.94
N GLY A 12 -7.23 -4.18 6.80
CA GLY A 12 -6.21 -4.58 7.77
C GLY A 12 -4.78 -4.73 7.22
N ALA A 13 -4.52 -4.54 5.92
CA ALA A 13 -3.17 -4.69 5.34
C ALA A 13 -2.14 -3.61 5.77
N GLY A 14 -2.49 -2.71 6.70
CA GLY A 14 -1.58 -1.69 7.23
C GLY A 14 -1.41 -0.42 6.38
N LYS A 15 -2.30 -0.15 5.41
CA LYS A 15 -2.23 1.05 4.54
C LYS A 15 -2.22 2.37 5.35
N SER A 16 -3.22 2.58 6.20
CA SER A 16 -3.31 3.79 7.03
C SER A 16 -2.13 3.91 8.02
N SER A 17 -1.64 2.80 8.56
CA SER A 17 -0.43 2.77 9.41
C SER A 17 0.82 3.18 8.65
N LEU A 18 0.94 2.73 7.39
CA LEU A 18 2.03 3.14 6.50
C LEU A 18 1.97 4.64 6.22
N VAL A 19 0.78 5.19 5.91
CA VAL A 19 0.61 6.64 5.70
C VAL A 19 0.98 7.43 6.94
N GLN A 20 0.49 7.03 8.12
CA GLN A 20 0.84 7.67 9.39
C GLN A 20 2.36 7.71 9.59
N SER A 21 3.03 6.62 9.23
CA SER A 21 4.47 6.50 9.41
C SER A 21 5.28 7.29 8.37
N MET A 22 4.80 7.41 7.13
CA MET A 22 5.43 8.22 6.08
C MET A 22 5.23 9.73 6.27
N THR A 23 4.13 10.13 6.89
CA THR A 23 3.72 11.54 7.00
C THR A 23 3.95 12.12 8.39
N GLY A 24 4.15 11.27 9.41
CA GLY A 24 4.17 11.68 10.82
C GLY A 24 2.82 12.18 11.34
N THR A 25 1.76 12.15 10.52
CA THR A 25 0.43 12.65 10.85
C THR A 25 -0.43 11.52 11.40
N LYS A 26 -1.21 11.77 12.45
CA LYS A 26 -2.16 10.78 12.96
C LYS A 26 -3.23 10.49 11.92
N VAL A 27 -3.30 9.24 11.47
CA VAL A 27 -4.33 8.77 10.53
C VAL A 27 -5.38 8.02 11.34
N ARG A 28 -6.64 8.44 11.25
CA ARG A 28 -7.75 7.66 11.82
C ARG A 28 -8.02 6.47 10.91
N ALA A 29 -8.06 5.27 11.50
CA ALA A 29 -8.46 4.06 10.80
C ALA A 29 -9.84 4.25 10.15
N HIS A 30 -10.05 3.62 8.99
CA HIS A 30 -11.34 3.65 8.27
C HIS A 30 -12.49 2.89 8.99
N ASN A 31 -12.36 2.61 10.30
CA ASN A 31 -13.27 1.78 11.08
C ASN A 31 -14.44 2.55 11.74
N ASP A 32 -14.63 3.83 11.48
CA ASP A 32 -15.87 4.52 11.87
C ASP A 32 -17.01 4.06 10.95
N ALA A 33 -17.60 2.93 11.32
CA ALA A 33 -18.83 2.35 10.77
C ALA A 33 -20.07 3.15 11.18
N THR A 34 -19.99 4.48 11.13
CA THR A 34 -21.12 5.39 11.32
C THR A 34 -21.22 6.25 10.05
N ALA A 35 -22.16 5.87 9.18
CA ALA A 35 -22.50 6.54 7.92
C ALA A 35 -21.56 6.30 6.72
N GLY A 36 -21.50 5.04 6.26
CA GLY A 36 -21.76 4.69 4.86
C GLY A 36 -20.81 5.21 3.77
N THR A 37 -19.66 5.80 4.09
CA THR A 37 -18.76 6.30 3.05
C THR A 37 -17.34 5.75 3.15
N VAL A 38 -17.10 4.75 2.32
CA VAL A 38 -15.83 4.12 1.96
C VAL A 38 -14.97 5.17 1.21
N LYS A 39 -14.47 6.21 1.89
CA LYS A 39 -13.78 7.36 1.23
C LYS A 39 -12.27 7.15 1.15
N VAL A 40 -11.71 7.48 -0.01
CA VAL A 40 -10.28 7.74 -0.21
C VAL A 40 -9.89 9.04 0.51
N LYS A 41 -8.72 9.09 1.13
CA LYS A 41 -8.14 10.31 1.71
C LYS A 41 -6.71 10.54 1.19
N ASP A 42 -6.33 11.79 0.98
CA ASP A 42 -4.96 12.16 0.64
C ASP A 42 -4.21 12.81 1.79
N TYR A 43 -2.90 12.57 1.80
CA TYR A 43 -1.97 13.13 2.76
C TYR A 43 -0.75 13.66 2.03
N SER A 44 -0.42 14.93 2.25
CA SER A 44 0.77 15.54 1.66
C SER A 44 1.96 15.41 2.61
N THR A 45 3.11 15.04 2.08
CA THR A 45 4.38 14.99 2.83
C THR A 45 5.56 15.35 1.94
N THR A 46 6.66 15.76 2.54
CA THR A 46 7.92 16.03 1.85
C THR A 46 8.95 15.00 2.26
N ILE A 47 9.44 14.22 1.30
CA ILE A 47 10.48 13.21 1.51
C ILE A 47 11.68 13.61 0.68
N GLN A 48 12.83 13.83 1.33
CA GLN A 48 14.09 14.23 0.68
C GLN A 48 13.91 15.42 -0.29
N GLY A 49 13.16 16.44 0.15
CA GLY A 49 12.90 17.66 -0.64
C GLY A 49 11.87 17.51 -1.77
N LYS A 50 11.31 16.32 -2.01
CA LYS A 50 10.25 16.09 -3.01
C LYS A 50 8.89 16.02 -2.34
N GLN A 51 7.88 16.62 -2.97
CA GLN A 51 6.50 16.62 -2.46
C GLN A 51 5.74 15.38 -2.96
N PHE A 52 5.10 14.68 -2.03
CA PHE A 52 4.28 13.51 -2.30
C PHE A 52 2.86 13.75 -1.83
N LYS A 53 1.90 13.24 -2.60
CA LYS A 53 0.50 13.11 -2.20
C LYS A 53 0.20 11.62 -2.11
N ILE A 54 0.01 11.14 -0.89
CA ILE A 54 -0.21 9.74 -0.55
C ILE A 54 -1.71 9.52 -0.40
N TRP A 55 -2.28 8.69 -1.26
CA TRP A 55 -3.69 8.37 -1.28
C TRP A 55 -3.95 7.08 -0.49
N ASP A 56 -4.46 7.23 0.73
CA ASP A 56 -4.95 6.13 1.55
C ASP A 56 -6.32 5.69 1.02
N THR A 57 -6.40 4.46 0.54
CA THR A 57 -7.65 3.90 0.02
C THR A 57 -8.30 3.01 1.05
N PRO A 58 -9.63 2.85 0.99
CA PRO A 58 -10.32 1.84 1.78
C PRO A 58 -9.76 0.44 1.54
N GLY A 59 -9.91 -0.42 2.56
CA GLY A 59 -9.65 -1.84 2.43
C GLY A 59 -10.52 -2.45 1.35
N LEU A 60 -9.89 -3.13 0.40
CA LEU A 60 -10.59 -3.90 -0.62
C LEU A 60 -10.90 -5.29 -0.05
N SER A 61 -12.02 -5.88 -0.44
CA SER A 61 -12.28 -7.30 -0.23
C SER A 61 -12.08 -8.05 -1.54
N GLY A 62 -11.68 -9.32 -1.47
CA GLY A 62 -11.59 -10.20 -2.63
C GLY A 62 -12.99 -10.54 -3.14
N GLY A 63 -13.63 -9.62 -3.87
CA GLY A 63 -14.87 -9.89 -4.57
C GLY A 63 -14.72 -11.04 -5.55
N ASN A 64 -15.82 -11.74 -5.86
CA ASN A 64 -15.82 -12.74 -6.92
C ASN A 64 -15.50 -12.07 -8.26
N GLN A 65 -14.88 -12.82 -9.19
CA GLN A 65 -14.66 -12.33 -10.55
C GLN A 65 -15.99 -11.84 -11.14
N GLY A 66 -16.09 -10.53 -11.41
CA GLY A 66 -17.25 -9.90 -12.05
C GLY A 66 -18.01 -8.88 -11.20
N THR A 67 -17.87 -8.87 -9.86
CA THR A 67 -18.54 -7.88 -9.00
C THR A 67 -17.55 -6.92 -8.35
N SER A 68 -17.42 -5.72 -8.92
CA SER A 68 -16.61 -4.64 -8.34
C SER A 68 -17.28 -4.14 -7.06
N THR A 69 -16.56 -4.20 -5.94
CA THR A 69 -17.03 -3.55 -4.70
C THR A 69 -17.05 -2.03 -4.86
N GLN A 70 -17.85 -1.32 -4.04
CA GLN A 70 -17.82 0.15 -4.00
C GLN A 70 -16.41 0.67 -3.68
N ALA A 71 -15.65 -0.05 -2.84
CA ALA A 71 -14.28 0.29 -2.52
C ALA A 71 -13.38 0.25 -3.77
N GLU A 72 -13.47 -0.81 -4.57
CA GLU A 72 -12.75 -0.91 -5.83
C GLU A 72 -13.16 0.17 -6.83
N ALA A 73 -14.46 0.48 -6.92
CA ALA A 73 -14.96 1.53 -7.79
C ALA A 73 -14.35 2.89 -7.43
N ASN A 74 -14.28 3.20 -6.13
CA ASN A 74 -13.69 4.45 -5.64
C ASN A 74 -12.18 4.55 -5.96
N VAL A 75 -11.43 3.44 -5.91
CA VAL A 75 -10.02 3.43 -6.32
C VAL A 75 -9.86 3.59 -7.84
N LYS A 76 -10.72 2.94 -8.63
CA LYS A 76 -10.74 3.09 -10.11
C LYS A 76 -11.05 4.55 -10.51
N GLU A 77 -12.01 5.17 -9.83
CA GLU A 77 -12.37 6.57 -10.06
C GLU A 77 -11.21 7.51 -9.70
N LEU A 78 -10.55 7.29 -8.55
CA LEU A 78 -9.36 8.05 -8.15
C LEU A 78 -8.27 7.98 -9.22
N ILE A 79 -7.90 6.78 -9.67
CA ILE A 79 -6.87 6.59 -10.69
C ILE A 79 -7.26 7.32 -11.98
N SER A 80 -8.51 7.19 -12.41
CA SER A 80 -9.03 7.85 -13.62
C SER A 80 -8.98 9.38 -13.51
N LYS A 81 -9.32 9.94 -12.35
CA LYS A 81 -9.22 11.38 -12.06
C LYS A 81 -7.77 11.87 -12.11
N LEU A 82 -6.85 11.12 -11.51
CA LEU A 82 -5.43 11.50 -11.48
C LEU A 82 -4.79 11.40 -12.85
N ARG A 83 -5.07 10.34 -13.63
CA ARG A 83 -4.55 10.20 -15.00
C ARG A 83 -4.95 11.33 -15.94
N ARG A 84 -6.10 11.98 -15.71
CA ARG A 84 -6.58 13.13 -16.47
C ARG A 84 -6.03 14.48 -16.00
N SER A 85 -5.32 14.52 -14.87
CA SER A 85 -4.82 15.75 -14.27
C SER A 85 -3.33 15.66 -13.98
N GLU A 86 -2.97 15.30 -12.74
CA GLU A 86 -1.59 15.33 -12.25
C GLU A 86 -0.78 14.06 -12.53
N GLY A 87 -1.41 12.99 -13.02
CA GLY A 87 -0.80 11.68 -13.24
C GLY A 87 -0.73 10.80 -11.97
N VAL A 88 -0.61 9.48 -12.17
CA VAL A 88 -0.29 8.50 -11.12
C VAL A 88 1.17 8.12 -11.27
N HIS A 89 1.92 8.15 -10.17
CA HIS A 89 3.39 8.01 -10.21
C HIS A 89 3.89 6.72 -9.57
N LEU A 90 3.11 6.11 -8.67
CA LEU A 90 3.47 4.86 -8.01
C LEU A 90 2.20 4.16 -7.48
N LEU A 91 2.12 2.85 -7.72
CA LEU A 91 1.19 1.97 -7.02
C LEU A 91 1.94 1.24 -5.91
N VAL A 92 1.40 1.28 -4.70
CA VAL A 92 1.95 0.57 -3.54
C VAL A 92 0.95 -0.50 -3.13
N PHE A 93 1.30 -1.76 -3.33
CA PHE A 93 0.50 -2.90 -2.91
C PHE A 93 0.88 -3.28 -1.48
N CYS A 94 -0.03 -3.10 -0.54
CA CYS A 94 0.15 -3.46 0.86
C CYS A 94 -0.45 -4.84 1.15
N THR A 95 0.32 -5.71 1.81
CA THR A 95 -0.13 -7.03 2.25
C THR A 95 0.49 -7.39 3.61
N LEU A 96 -0.14 -8.31 4.34
CA LEU A 96 0.40 -8.85 5.59
C LEU A 96 1.54 -9.84 5.30
N GLY A 97 2.46 -10.00 6.25
CA GLY A 97 3.58 -10.96 6.22
C GLY A 97 3.16 -12.44 6.25
N GLY A 98 2.44 -12.89 5.22
CA GLY A 98 1.93 -14.24 5.05
C GLY A 98 2.42 -14.91 3.76
N ARG A 99 1.55 -15.68 3.09
CA ARG A 99 1.84 -16.19 1.73
C ARG A 99 1.24 -15.26 0.69
N ALA A 100 1.79 -15.26 -0.53
CA ALA A 100 1.13 -14.61 -1.66
C ALA A 100 -0.31 -15.16 -1.82
N THR A 101 -1.28 -14.27 -2.01
CA THR A 101 -2.72 -14.61 -2.04
C THR A 101 -3.32 -14.34 -3.42
N ARG A 102 -4.36 -15.11 -3.79
CA ARG A 102 -5.16 -14.85 -4.99
C ARG A 102 -5.87 -13.50 -4.93
N VAL A 103 -6.20 -13.04 -3.73
CA VAL A 103 -6.81 -11.71 -3.53
C VAL A 103 -5.84 -10.60 -3.93
N LEU A 104 -4.58 -10.68 -3.50
CA LEU A 104 -3.56 -9.73 -3.89
C LEU A 104 -3.26 -9.78 -5.40
N GLU A 105 -3.18 -10.98 -5.99
CA GLU A 105 -3.04 -11.15 -7.44
C GLU A 105 -4.19 -10.50 -8.21
N ASN A 106 -5.43 -10.67 -7.74
CA ASN A 106 -6.60 -10.02 -8.35
C ASN A 106 -6.50 -8.50 -8.30
N PHE A 107 -6.04 -7.92 -7.19
CA PHE A 107 -5.80 -6.48 -7.09
C PHE A 107 -4.66 -6.05 -8.01
N TYR A 108 -3.57 -6.80 -8.06
CA TYR A 108 -2.43 -6.53 -8.95
C TYR A 108 -2.88 -6.52 -10.41
N SER A 109 -3.56 -7.57 -10.87
CA SER A 109 -4.08 -7.63 -12.25
C SER A 109 -5.09 -6.52 -12.53
N THR A 110 -5.99 -6.22 -11.60
CA THR A 110 -6.99 -5.17 -11.78
C THR A 110 -6.34 -3.80 -11.89
N PHE A 111 -5.55 -3.37 -10.90
CA PHE A 111 -5.10 -1.98 -10.84
C PHE A 111 -3.85 -1.72 -11.65
N PHE A 112 -2.86 -2.62 -11.60
CA PHE A 112 -1.61 -2.42 -12.34
C PHE A 112 -1.76 -2.79 -13.82
N GLN A 113 -2.27 -3.99 -14.12
CA GLN A 113 -2.34 -4.47 -15.52
C GLN A 113 -3.52 -3.85 -16.28
N ARG A 114 -4.75 -3.93 -15.75
CA ARG A 114 -5.96 -3.51 -16.49
C ARG A 114 -6.22 -2.01 -16.41
N VAL A 115 -6.18 -1.41 -15.22
CA VAL A 115 -6.51 0.02 -15.02
C VAL A 115 -5.34 0.94 -15.40
N CYS A 116 -4.10 0.59 -15.03
CA CYS A 116 -2.92 1.41 -15.33
C CYS A 116 -2.13 0.96 -16.59
N GLY A 117 -2.48 -0.19 -17.19
CA GLY A 117 -1.82 -0.66 -18.42
C GLY A 117 -0.32 -0.88 -18.26
N THR A 118 0.14 -1.29 -17.08
CA THR A 118 1.55 -1.52 -16.71
C THR A 118 2.53 -0.34 -16.87
N THR A 119 2.02 0.87 -17.10
CA THR A 119 2.85 2.09 -17.32
C THR A 119 3.35 2.77 -16.04
N VAL A 120 2.71 2.49 -14.91
CA VAL A 120 3.02 3.09 -13.60
C VAL A 120 3.81 2.08 -12.77
N PRO A 121 4.97 2.42 -12.18
CA PRO A 121 5.71 1.46 -11.36
C PRO A 121 4.84 0.97 -10.19
N ALA A 122 4.95 -0.32 -9.91
CA ALA A 122 4.28 -0.97 -8.78
C ALA A 122 5.32 -1.55 -7.82
N VAL A 123 5.12 -1.34 -6.52
CA VAL A 123 5.97 -1.89 -5.45
C VAL A 123 5.13 -2.65 -4.43
N LEU A 124 5.73 -3.60 -3.73
CA LEU A 124 5.09 -4.34 -2.65
C LEU A 124 5.55 -3.82 -1.29
N VAL A 125 4.62 -3.57 -0.38
CA VAL A 125 4.91 -3.32 1.03
C VAL A 125 4.30 -4.45 1.85
N VAL A 126 5.16 -5.17 2.55
CA VAL A 126 4.78 -6.26 3.45
C VAL A 126 4.76 -5.72 4.87
N THR A 127 3.61 -5.76 5.51
CA THR A 127 3.38 -5.24 6.87
C THR A 127 3.27 -6.37 7.88
N HIS A 128 3.30 -6.02 9.18
CA HIS A 128 3.13 -6.95 10.30
C HIS A 128 4.19 -8.08 10.35
N LEU A 129 5.41 -7.81 9.89
CA LEU A 129 6.56 -8.68 10.14
C LEU A 129 7.11 -8.36 11.54
N ASP A 130 6.67 -9.13 12.53
CA ASP A 130 6.91 -8.86 13.96
C ASP A 130 8.30 -9.27 14.47
N ASP A 131 9.05 -10.09 13.72
CA ASP A 131 10.47 -10.39 13.99
C ASP A 131 11.38 -9.62 13.03
N ARG A 132 12.19 -8.73 13.60
CA ARG A 132 13.12 -7.89 12.85
C ARG A 132 14.19 -8.67 12.09
N ARG A 133 14.54 -9.88 12.56
CA ARG A 133 15.61 -10.74 12.00
C ARG A 133 15.20 -11.45 10.72
N ASP A 134 13.90 -11.57 10.48
CA ASP A 134 13.36 -12.36 9.38
C ASP A 134 12.70 -11.49 8.29
N ARG A 135 12.98 -10.17 8.27
CA ARG A 135 12.34 -9.24 7.32
C ARG A 135 12.81 -9.46 5.88
N GLU A 136 14.13 -9.48 5.65
CA GLU A 136 14.69 -9.87 4.34
C GLU A 136 14.49 -11.36 4.07
N GLY A 137 14.70 -12.20 5.09
CA GLY A 137 14.50 -13.64 4.96
C GLY A 137 13.08 -14.02 4.56
N TRP A 138 12.07 -13.25 4.96
CA TRP A 138 10.71 -13.44 4.48
C TRP A 138 10.62 -13.20 2.97
N TRP A 139 11.23 -12.15 2.44
CA TRP A 139 11.21 -11.90 1.00
C TRP A 139 11.92 -13.03 0.25
N ASP A 140 13.11 -13.42 0.69
CA ASP A 140 13.89 -14.50 0.06
C ASP A 140 13.09 -15.81 -0.05
N ARG A 141 12.28 -16.12 0.97
CA ARG A 141 11.43 -17.32 0.97
C ARG A 141 10.14 -17.19 0.18
N ASN A 142 9.63 -15.98 -0.04
CA ASN A 142 8.31 -15.76 -0.61
C ASN A 142 8.32 -15.14 -2.03
N ALA A 143 9.42 -14.53 -2.47
CA ALA A 143 9.53 -13.83 -3.75
C ALA A 143 9.08 -14.72 -4.93
N ALA A 144 9.59 -15.96 -4.98
CA ALA A 144 9.23 -16.93 -6.02
C ALA A 144 7.73 -17.31 -6.04
N ALA A 145 7.00 -17.13 -4.93
CA ALA A 145 5.55 -17.33 -4.92
C ALA A 145 4.82 -16.21 -5.67
N PHE A 146 5.26 -14.95 -5.54
CA PHE A 146 4.69 -13.82 -6.27
C PHE A 146 4.92 -13.97 -7.78
N GLU A 147 6.13 -14.36 -8.18
CA GLU A 147 6.48 -14.59 -9.59
C GLU A 147 5.64 -15.73 -10.20
N ARG A 148 5.46 -16.85 -9.49
CA ARG A 148 4.59 -17.95 -9.94
C ARG A 148 3.11 -17.54 -10.06
N MET A 149 2.71 -16.46 -9.40
CA MET A 149 1.38 -15.86 -9.50
C MET A 149 1.36 -14.67 -10.47
N ASN A 150 2.35 -14.56 -11.37
CA ASN A 150 2.48 -13.50 -12.37
C ASN A 150 2.49 -12.07 -11.78
N MET A 151 2.98 -11.93 -10.55
CA MET A 151 3.18 -10.63 -9.91
C MET A 151 4.67 -10.27 -9.91
N THR A 152 5.02 -9.21 -10.64
CA THR A 152 6.39 -8.66 -10.66
C THR A 152 6.36 -7.23 -10.14
N PHE A 153 7.06 -6.96 -9.04
CA PHE A 153 7.16 -5.64 -8.44
C PHE A 153 8.50 -5.00 -8.76
N ARG A 154 8.54 -3.67 -8.93
CA ARG A 154 9.77 -2.93 -9.23
C ARG A 154 10.74 -2.86 -8.05
N GLY A 155 10.22 -3.08 -6.85
CA GLY A 155 10.92 -3.13 -5.57
C GLY A 155 9.94 -3.54 -4.48
N HIS A 156 10.47 -3.82 -3.29
CA HIS A 156 9.66 -4.20 -2.14
C HIS A 156 10.21 -3.59 -0.84
N ALA A 157 9.37 -3.62 0.20
CA ALA A 157 9.73 -3.14 1.52
C ALA A 157 9.03 -3.96 2.61
N CYS A 158 9.79 -4.42 3.59
CA CYS A 158 9.28 -5.12 4.77
C CYS A 158 9.19 -4.14 5.96
N VAL A 159 7.97 -3.88 6.42
CA VAL A 159 7.64 -2.86 7.42
C VAL A 159 7.06 -3.51 8.69
N SER A 160 7.49 -3.00 9.85
CA SER A 160 7.04 -3.45 11.17
C SER A 160 6.49 -2.27 11.98
N ASP A 161 5.37 -2.49 12.66
CA ASP A 161 4.70 -1.50 13.50
C ASP A 161 5.31 -1.39 14.92
N LYS A 162 6.32 -2.21 15.25
CA LYS A 162 6.99 -2.15 16.56
C LYS A 162 7.82 -0.87 16.68
N LEU A 163 7.15 0.15 17.23
CA LEU A 163 7.71 1.29 17.93
C LEU A 163 8.95 0.87 18.72
N LYS A 164 10.04 1.62 18.58
CA LYS A 164 11.22 1.50 19.43
C LYS A 164 10.77 1.55 20.91
N ALA A 165 10.80 0.42 21.61
CA ALA A 165 10.85 0.43 23.07
C ALA A 165 12.33 0.51 23.48
N SER A 166 12.87 1.72 23.54
CA SER A 166 14.08 2.03 24.31
C SER A 166 14.03 3.52 24.75
N PRO A 167 14.17 3.87 26.04
CA PRO A 167 13.92 5.23 26.56
C PRO A 167 14.92 6.33 26.16
N LYS A 168 15.75 6.15 25.13
CA LYS A 168 16.69 7.16 24.66
C LYS A 168 16.68 7.15 23.14
N GLU A 169 15.88 8.04 22.57
CA GLU A 169 15.90 8.57 21.18
C GLU A 169 14.46 8.76 20.66
N ARG A 170 13.87 9.90 21.02
CA ARG A 170 12.65 10.40 20.38
C ARG A 170 12.97 10.92 18.97
N LYS A 171 12.99 10.03 17.98
CA LYS A 171 12.63 10.32 16.58
C LYS A 171 11.90 9.11 16.03
N GLY A 172 10.58 9.24 15.88
CA GLY A 172 9.73 8.21 15.28
C GLY A 172 10.18 7.98 13.84
N GLY A 173 10.68 6.79 13.56
CA GLY A 173 11.14 6.39 12.24
C GLY A 173 10.92 4.90 12.06
N ILE A 174 10.34 4.53 10.93
CA ILE A 174 10.25 3.14 10.47
C ILE A 174 11.68 2.65 10.22
N SER A 175 12.03 1.47 10.75
CA SER A 175 13.14 0.69 10.20
C SER A 175 12.58 -0.06 9.00
N CYS A 176 12.84 0.44 7.79
CA CYS A 176 12.47 -0.21 6.54
C CYS A 176 13.76 -0.68 5.89
N ILE A 177 13.78 -1.92 5.40
CA ILE A 177 14.79 -2.38 4.46
C ILE A 177 14.11 -2.33 3.09
N ILE A 178 14.75 -1.62 2.17
CA ILE A 178 14.30 -1.46 0.79
C ILE A 178 15.35 -2.17 -0.05
N SER A 179 14.92 -3.20 -0.78
CA SER A 179 15.75 -4.04 -1.64
C SER A 179 15.23 -3.99 -3.07
#